data_AF-A0A3D9LIJ4-F1
#
_entry.id   AF-A0A3D9LIJ4-F1
#
_cell.length_a   1.000
_cell.length_b   1.000
_cell.length_c   1.000
_cell.angle_alpha   90.00
_cell.angle_beta   90.00
_cell.angle_gamma   90.00
#
_symmetry.space_group_name_H-M   'P 1'
#
loop_
_entity.id
_entity.type
_entity.pdbx_description
1 polymer ?
#
loop_
_entity_poly.entity_id
_entity_poly.type
_entity_poly.pdbx_seq_one_letter_code
_entity_poly.pdbx_strand_id
1 'polypeptide(L)'
;MDLKQIITLHLDGLSNRKIGELLGISRNTINRYLQLFKGSEYNLEELLKFDQAALREQFSVKTTIDNDRFNELMIYLEQTHQQRFHPGFTFQYHYQEYRAISNYPYSYTQFMAHYRAKYAREKGSMKLDHKAGHEMFVDFSGKKLSVVDKQT
;
A
#
# COMPACT_ATOMS: atom_id res chain seq x y z
N MET A 1 9.21 10.96 -7.94
CA MET A 1 8.62 11.76 -9.03
C MET A 1 9.28 13.13 -9.02
N ASP A 2 9.80 13.57 -10.17
CA ASP A 2 10.50 14.85 -10.28
C ASP A 2 9.54 15.95 -10.75
N LEU A 3 9.14 16.83 -9.82
CA LEU A 3 8.19 17.91 -10.08
C LEU A 3 8.83 19.06 -10.87
N LYS A 4 10.14 19.26 -10.74
CA LYS A 4 10.84 20.30 -11.51
C LYS A 4 10.83 19.97 -12.99
N GLN A 5 11.02 18.70 -13.33
CA GLN A 5 11.00 18.23 -14.70
C GLN A 5 9.65 18.47 -15.40
N ILE A 6 8.53 18.33 -14.67
CA ILE A 6 7.20 18.68 -15.20
C ILE A 6 7.11 20.18 -15.49
N ILE A 7 7.57 21.01 -14.55
CA ILE A 7 7.53 22.46 -14.67
C ILE A 7 8.39 22.92 -15.86
N THR A 8 9.63 22.43 -15.97
CA THR A 8 10.53 22.77 -17.08
C THR A 8 9.93 22.40 -18.42
N LEU A 9 9.47 21.15 -18.60
CA LEU A 9 8.91 20.72 -19.88
C LEU A 9 7.62 21.48 -20.24
N HIS A 10 6.85 21.93 -19.23
CA HIS A 10 5.68 22.75 -19.47
C HIS A 10 6.05 24.18 -19.92
N LEU A 11 7.08 24.77 -19.30
CA LEU A 11 7.64 26.07 -19.71
C LEU A 11 8.26 26.02 -21.11
N ASP A 12 8.84 24.88 -21.50
CA ASP A 12 9.34 24.61 -22.85
C ASP A 12 8.23 24.48 -23.91
N GLY A 13 6.96 24.61 -23.50
CA GLY A 13 5.80 24.61 -24.40
C GLY A 13 5.32 23.22 -24.81
N LEU A 14 5.78 22.14 -24.17
CA LEU A 14 5.30 20.80 -24.46
C LEU A 14 3.88 20.61 -23.95
N SER A 15 3.06 19.92 -24.75
CA SER A 15 1.72 19.51 -24.31
C SER A 15 1.79 18.52 -23.14
N ASN A 16 0.82 18.56 -22.23
CA ASN A 16 0.73 17.65 -21.08
C ASN A 16 0.75 16.16 -21.48
N ARG A 17 0.25 15.84 -22.69
CA ARG A 17 0.32 14.48 -23.26
C ARG A 17 1.76 14.08 -23.55
N LYS A 18 2.52 14.94 -24.24
CA LYS A 18 3.92 14.69 -24.58
C LYS A 18 4.81 14.63 -23.34
N ILE A 19 4.54 15.47 -22.34
CA ILE A 19 5.21 15.43 -21.03
C ILE A 19 4.97 14.07 -20.35
N GLY A 20 3.72 13.59 -20.35
CA GLY A 20 3.38 12.28 -19.79
C GLY A 20 4.09 11.12 -20.50
N GLU A 21 4.13 11.14 -21.83
CA GLU A 21 4.86 10.16 -22.64
C GLU A 21 6.37 10.17 -22.33
N LEU A 22 6.99 11.35 -22.22
CA LEU A 22 8.43 11.48 -21.93
C LEU A 22 8.82 11.03 -20.52
N LEU A 23 8.00 11.34 -19.52
CA LEU A 23 8.29 11.01 -18.11
C LEU A 23 7.76 9.64 -17.69
N GLY A 24 7.01 8.94 -18.55
CA GLY A 24 6.33 7.69 -18.19
C GLY A 24 5.22 7.87 -17.14
N ILE A 25 4.57 9.04 -17.14
CA ILE A 25 3.55 9.42 -16.16
C ILE A 25 2.20 9.64 -16.86
N SER A 26 1.09 9.25 -16.24
CA SER A 26 -0.22 9.45 -16.84
C SER A 26 -0.50 10.94 -17.10
N ARG A 27 -1.11 11.27 -18.25
CA ARG A 27 -1.55 12.64 -18.59
C ARG A 27 -2.42 13.25 -17.48
N ASN A 28 -3.26 12.46 -16.83
CA ASN A 28 -4.14 12.93 -15.75
C ASN A 28 -3.34 13.37 -14.52
N THR A 29 -2.26 12.64 -14.20
CA THR A 29 -1.34 13.04 -13.13
C THR A 29 -0.66 14.37 -13.48
N ILE A 30 -0.18 14.54 -14.71
CA ILE A 30 0.42 15.82 -15.18
C ILE A 30 -0.59 16.97 -15.08
N ASN A 31 -1.82 16.77 -15.58
CA ASN A 31 -2.89 17.77 -15.49
C ASN A 31 -3.16 18.22 -14.05
N ARG A 32 -3.22 17.26 -13.12
CA ARG A 32 -3.46 17.52 -11.70
C ARG A 32 -2.34 18.36 -11.08
N TYR A 33 -1.08 18.05 -11.37
CA TYR A 33 0.05 18.85 -10.89
C TYR A 33 0.04 20.27 -11.45
N LEU A 34 -0.23 20.43 -12.75
CA LEU A 34 -0.32 21.76 -13.36
C LEU A 34 -1.49 22.58 -12.79
N GLN A 35 -2.61 21.95 -12.45
CA GLN A 35 -3.71 22.61 -11.74
C GLN A 35 -3.28 23.07 -10.34
N LEU A 36 -2.56 22.22 -9.60
CA LEU A 36 -2.04 22.59 -8.28
C LEU A 36 -1.03 23.75 -8.34
N PHE A 37 -0.12 23.74 -9.33
CA PHE A 37 0.83 24.84 -9.51
C PHE A 37 0.10 26.14 -9.84
N LYS A 38 -0.91 26.10 -10.74
CA LYS A 38 -1.74 27.27 -11.08
C LYS A 38 -2.56 27.80 -9.91
N GLY A 39 -2.95 26.92 -8.98
CA GLY A 39 -3.69 27.31 -7.77
C GLY A 39 -2.80 27.77 -6.61
N SER A 40 -1.47 27.73 -6.77
CA SER A 40 -0.53 28.22 -5.76
C SER A 40 -0.26 29.71 -5.91
N GLU A 41 0.24 30.35 -4.85
CA GLU A 41 0.63 31.76 -4.87
C GLU A 41 1.94 32.01 -5.66
N TYR A 42 2.61 30.96 -6.11
CA TYR A 42 3.90 31.03 -6.80
C TYR A 42 3.74 30.83 -8.30
N ASN A 43 4.54 31.56 -9.07
CA ASN A 43 4.67 31.30 -10.49
C ASN A 43 5.59 30.07 -10.74
N LEU A 44 5.52 29.50 -11.94
CA LEU A 44 6.28 28.29 -12.28
C LEU A 44 7.81 28.48 -12.18
N GLU A 45 8.31 29.68 -12.44
CA GLU A 45 9.73 30.02 -12.38
C GLU A 45 10.24 30.13 -10.93
N GLU A 46 9.41 30.61 -10.02
CA GLU A 46 9.63 30.63 -8.57
C GLU A 46 9.63 29.21 -8.02
N LEU A 47 8.70 28.37 -8.46
CA LEU A 47 8.65 26.97 -8.07
C LEU A 47 9.92 26.20 -8.47
N LEU A 48 10.58 26.56 -9.58
CA LEU A 48 11.86 25.95 -9.95
C LEU A 48 13.00 26.25 -8.96
N LYS A 49 12.90 27.35 -8.20
CA LYS A 49 13.90 27.75 -7.19
C LYS A 49 13.78 26.94 -5.91
N PHE A 50 12.62 26.35 -5.64
CA PHE A 50 12.41 25.51 -4.46
C PHE A 50 13.21 24.22 -4.61
N ASP A 51 13.63 23.59 -3.52
CA ASP A 51 14.26 22.27 -3.62
C ASP A 51 13.20 21.18 -3.92
N GLN A 52 13.64 19.97 -4.27
CA GLN A 52 12.70 18.88 -4.55
C GLN A 52 11.91 18.45 -3.32
N ALA A 53 12.47 18.61 -2.11
CA ALA A 53 11.81 18.22 -0.87
C ALA A 53 10.62 19.13 -0.57
N ALA A 54 10.83 20.44 -0.60
CA ALA A 54 9.81 21.47 -0.41
C ALA A 54 8.74 21.40 -1.49
N LEU A 55 9.10 21.19 -2.77
CA LEU A 55 8.11 20.98 -3.83
C LEU A 55 7.25 19.75 -3.56
N ARG A 56 7.84 18.65 -3.08
CA ARG A 56 7.10 17.42 -2.76
C ARG A 56 6.21 17.58 -1.53
N GLU A 57 6.63 18.36 -0.54
CA GLU A 57 5.82 18.67 0.63
C GLU A 57 4.63 19.55 0.25
N GLN A 58 4.90 20.68 -0.41
CA GLN A 58 3.92 21.69 -0.82
C GLN A 58 2.92 21.14 -1.84
N PHE A 59 3.42 20.44 -2.85
CA PHE A 59 2.62 19.81 -3.91
C PHE A 59 2.61 18.31 -3.73
N SER A 60 2.57 17.85 -2.48
CA SER A 60 2.18 16.48 -2.21
C SER A 60 0.77 16.35 -2.77
N VAL A 61 0.67 15.83 -3.99
CA VAL A 61 -0.49 15.03 -4.29
C VAL A 61 -0.29 13.79 -3.44
N LYS A 62 -0.64 13.91 -2.17
CA LYS A 62 -1.13 12.76 -1.44
C LYS A 62 -2.03 12.09 -2.47
N THR A 63 -1.71 10.88 -2.87
CA THR A 63 -2.75 9.94 -3.28
C THR A 63 -3.55 9.70 -2.01
N THR A 64 -4.17 10.78 -1.49
CA THR A 64 -5.10 10.73 -0.41
C THR A 64 -6.27 10.07 -1.09
N ILE A 65 -6.27 8.76 -0.95
CA ILE A 65 -7.44 8.17 -0.39
C ILE A 65 -7.56 8.73 1.05
N ASP A 66 -7.76 10.05 1.21
CA ASP A 66 -8.37 10.64 2.41
C ASP A 66 -9.85 10.45 2.13
N ASN A 67 -10.25 9.23 2.36
CA ASN A 67 -11.65 8.91 2.40
C ASN A 67 -11.79 8.12 3.68
N ASP A 68 -12.81 8.46 4.46
CA ASP A 68 -13.13 7.79 5.72
C ASP A 68 -13.09 6.27 5.55
N ARG A 69 -13.50 5.77 4.37
CA ARG A 69 -13.40 4.37 3.96
C ARG A 69 -12.00 3.77 4.07
N PHE A 70 -10.96 4.49 3.64
CA PHE A 70 -9.58 4.03 3.69
C PHE A 70 -9.03 4.08 5.10
N ASN A 71 -9.31 5.15 5.84
CA ASN A 71 -8.91 5.30 7.23
C ASN A 71 -9.52 4.18 8.10
N GLU A 72 -10.80 3.90 7.92
CA GLU A 72 -11.51 2.80 8.57
C GLU A 72 -10.86 1.43 8.28
N LEU A 73 -10.53 1.16 7.00
CA LEU A 73 -9.81 -0.06 6.63
C LEU A 73 -8.42 -0.10 7.31
N MET A 74 -7.67 1.01 7.33
CA MET A 74 -6.32 1.03 7.91
C MET A 74 -6.32 0.71 9.40
N ILE A 75 -7.31 1.22 10.14
CA ILE A 75 -7.52 0.93 11.57
C ILE A 75 -7.86 -0.56 11.76
N TYR A 76 -8.79 -1.09 10.95
CA TYR A 76 -9.17 -2.50 11.03
C TYR A 76 -7.99 -3.45 10.75
N LEU A 77 -7.19 -3.13 9.71
CA LEU A 77 -6.03 -3.93 9.35
C LEU A 77 -4.95 -3.93 10.44
N GLU A 78 -4.79 -2.85 11.21
CA GLU A 78 -3.86 -2.80 12.34
C GLU A 78 -4.26 -3.78 13.44
N GLN A 79 -5.53 -3.76 13.84
CA GLN A 79 -6.07 -4.66 14.85
C GLN A 79 -5.96 -6.12 14.40
N THR A 80 -6.35 -6.40 13.14
CA THR A 80 -6.29 -7.75 12.56
C THR A 80 -4.85 -8.25 12.44
N HIS A 81 -3.90 -7.38 12.07
CA HIS A 81 -2.49 -7.78 11.95
C HIS A 81 -1.88 -8.18 13.29
N GLN A 82 -2.23 -7.51 14.40
CA GLN A 82 -1.78 -7.89 15.75
C GLN A 82 -2.21 -9.31 16.13
N GLN A 83 -3.35 -9.75 15.63
CA GLN A 83 -3.93 -11.05 15.93
C GLN A 83 -3.45 -12.17 14.99
N ARG A 84 -2.63 -11.88 13.97
CA ARG A 84 -2.29 -12.80 12.87
C ARG A 84 -1.75 -14.17 13.28
N PHE A 85 -1.10 -14.26 14.43
CA PHE A 85 -0.45 -15.48 14.90
C PHE A 85 -1.37 -16.39 15.72
N HIS A 86 -2.65 -16.03 15.91
CA HIS A 86 -3.56 -16.91 16.63
C HIS A 86 -3.92 -18.15 15.79
N PRO A 87 -4.13 -19.32 16.43
CA PRO A 87 -4.63 -20.51 15.74
C PRO A 87 -5.98 -20.24 15.07
N GLY A 88 -6.13 -20.64 13.80
CA GLY A 88 -7.38 -20.46 13.05
C GLY A 88 -7.56 -19.09 12.37
N PHE A 89 -6.55 -18.22 12.41
CA PHE A 89 -6.56 -16.95 11.69
C PHE A 89 -6.73 -17.18 10.18
N THR A 90 -7.75 -16.55 9.57
CA THR A 90 -7.90 -16.53 8.12
C THR A 90 -8.29 -15.14 7.63
N PHE A 91 -7.68 -14.69 6.52
CA PHE A 91 -8.04 -13.41 5.92
C PHE A 91 -9.50 -13.36 5.45
N GLN A 92 -10.07 -14.51 5.08
CA GLN A 92 -11.46 -14.58 4.65
C GLN A 92 -12.43 -14.29 5.81
N TYR A 93 -12.17 -14.85 6.99
CA TYR A 93 -12.96 -14.58 8.20
C TYR A 93 -12.92 -13.09 8.56
N HIS A 94 -11.72 -12.52 8.70
CA HIS A 94 -11.58 -11.10 9.04
C HIS A 94 -12.12 -10.17 7.94
N TYR A 95 -12.04 -10.58 6.67
CA TYR A 95 -12.72 -9.82 5.62
C TYR A 95 -14.25 -9.80 5.79
N GLN A 96 -14.86 -10.93 6.18
CA GLN A 96 -16.30 -10.99 6.43
C GLN A 96 -16.70 -10.11 7.61
N GLU A 97 -15.91 -10.11 8.70
CA GLU A 97 -16.11 -9.20 9.83
C GLU A 97 -16.00 -7.73 9.41
N TYR A 98 -14.91 -7.36 8.72
CA TYR A 98 -14.71 -6.01 8.17
C TYR A 98 -15.90 -5.58 7.29
N ARG A 99 -16.36 -6.47 6.41
CA ARG A 99 -17.47 -6.21 5.50
C ARG A 99 -18.79 -6.00 6.25
N ALA A 100 -18.98 -6.64 7.40
CA ALA A 100 -20.19 -6.52 8.21
C ALA A 100 -20.24 -5.22 9.01
N ILE A 101 -19.08 -4.71 9.48
CA ILE A 101 -19.01 -3.49 10.29
C ILE A 101 -18.85 -2.22 9.46
N SER A 102 -18.36 -2.34 8.22
CA SER A 102 -18.05 -1.20 7.37
C SER A 102 -19.26 -0.74 6.56
N ASN A 103 -19.49 0.57 6.52
CA ASN A 103 -20.57 1.17 5.72
C ASN A 103 -20.31 1.04 4.21
N TYR A 104 -19.04 1.12 3.79
CA TYR A 104 -18.63 1.08 2.39
C TYR A 104 -17.42 0.15 2.21
N PRO A 105 -17.58 -1.17 2.38
CA PRO A 105 -16.44 -2.07 2.43
C PRO A 105 -15.70 -2.14 1.10
N TYR A 106 -14.37 -2.27 1.15
CA TYR A 106 -13.60 -2.73 0.00
C TYR A 106 -13.99 -4.15 -0.41
N SER A 107 -13.82 -4.47 -1.69
CA SER A 107 -13.90 -5.87 -2.14
C SER A 107 -12.76 -6.68 -1.53
N TYR A 108 -12.90 -8.01 -1.45
CA TYR A 108 -11.88 -8.89 -0.87
C TYR A 108 -10.50 -8.70 -1.53
N THR A 109 -10.47 -8.57 -2.86
CA THR A 109 -9.24 -8.35 -3.62
C THR A 109 -8.56 -7.04 -3.23
N GLN A 110 -9.32 -5.96 -3.05
CA GLN A 110 -8.80 -4.65 -2.63
C GLN A 110 -8.33 -4.67 -1.18
N PHE A 111 -9.10 -5.30 -0.27
CA PHE A 111 -8.70 -5.54 1.11
C PHE A 111 -7.33 -6.21 1.17
N MET A 112 -7.13 -7.29 0.39
CA MET A 112 -5.86 -7.99 0.35
C MET A 112 -4.73 -7.18 -0.29
N ALA A 113 -5.03 -6.38 -1.31
CA ALA A 113 -4.05 -5.49 -1.93
C ALA A 113 -3.53 -4.46 -0.92
N HIS A 114 -4.43 -3.81 -0.18
CA HIS A 114 -4.08 -2.87 0.88
C HIS A 114 -3.29 -3.51 2.01
N TYR A 115 -3.70 -4.70 2.46
CA TYR A 115 -2.95 -5.43 3.49
C TYR A 115 -1.52 -5.76 3.05
N ARG A 116 -1.34 -6.27 1.83
CA ARG A 116 -0.01 -6.62 1.29
C ARG A 116 0.87 -5.39 1.07
N ALA A 117 0.28 -4.27 0.67
CA ALA A 117 1.00 -3.01 0.53
C ALA A 117 1.49 -2.48 1.89
N LYS A 118 0.63 -2.55 2.92
CA LYS A 118 0.96 -2.07 4.28
C LYS A 118 1.99 -2.95 4.99
N TYR A 119 1.87 -4.28 4.85
CA TYR A 119 2.74 -5.25 5.53
C TYR A 119 3.62 -6.02 4.54
N ALA A 120 4.15 -5.31 3.54
CA ALA A 120 5.08 -5.88 2.60
C ALA A 120 6.28 -6.48 3.34
N ARG A 121 6.62 -7.74 3.04
CA ARG A 121 7.80 -8.40 3.58
C ARG A 121 8.78 -8.62 2.45
N GLU A 122 10.06 -8.36 2.72
CA GLU A 122 11.13 -8.77 1.83
C GLU A 122 11.14 -10.29 1.73
N LYS A 123 11.24 -10.80 0.50
CA LYS A 123 11.31 -12.24 0.26
C LYS A 123 12.72 -12.72 0.61
N GLY A 124 12.89 -13.22 1.83
CA GLY A 124 14.05 -14.00 2.22
C GLY A 124 13.77 -15.48 2.00
N SER A 125 14.42 -16.11 1.02
CA SER A 125 14.51 -17.56 0.93
C SER A 125 15.96 -17.97 1.05
N MET A 126 16.27 -18.85 2.00
CA MET A 126 17.59 -19.43 2.17
C MET A 126 17.53 -20.90 1.77
N LYS A 127 18.52 -21.36 1.01
CA LYS A 127 18.71 -22.79 0.79
C LYS A 127 19.37 -23.37 2.04
N LEU A 128 18.70 -24.32 2.68
CA LEU A 128 19.25 -25.10 3.79
C LEU A 128 19.72 -26.45 3.23
N ASP A 129 21.00 -26.75 3.35
CA ASP A 129 21.55 -28.05 2.96
C ASP A 129 21.40 -29.04 4.13
N HIS A 130 20.72 -30.16 3.91
CA HIS A 130 20.48 -31.19 4.94
C HIS A 130 21.16 -32.52 4.57
N LYS A 131 21.84 -33.13 5.54
CA LYS A 131 22.34 -34.50 5.45
C LYS A 131 21.27 -35.47 5.96
N ALA A 132 20.95 -36.49 5.16
CA ALA A 132 19.94 -37.49 5.52
C ALA A 132 20.27 -38.15 6.87
N GLY A 133 19.29 -38.19 7.78
CA GLY A 133 19.41 -38.81 9.10
C GLY A 133 20.18 -38.01 10.17
N HIS A 134 20.67 -36.80 9.85
CA HIS A 134 21.37 -35.95 10.83
C HIS A 134 20.40 -35.19 11.75
N GLU A 135 19.23 -34.80 11.23
CA GLU A 135 18.22 -33.99 11.95
C GLU A 135 16.81 -34.52 11.68
N MET A 136 15.93 -34.38 12.68
CA MET A 136 14.50 -34.69 12.59
C MET A 136 13.71 -33.43 12.96
N PHE A 137 12.82 -33.00 12.07
CA PHE A 137 11.88 -31.92 12.34
C PHE A 137 10.53 -32.49 12.77
N VAL A 138 9.99 -31.97 13.86
CA VAL A 138 8.65 -32.32 14.35
C VAL A 138 7.77 -31.08 14.21
N ASP A 139 6.78 -31.15 13.33
CA ASP A 139 5.77 -30.10 13.19
C ASP A 139 4.50 -30.51 13.94
N PHE A 140 3.95 -29.59 14.73
CA PHE A 140 2.73 -29.81 15.50
C PHE A 140 1.59 -29.00 14.90
N SER A 141 0.39 -29.59 14.81
CA SER A 141 -0.77 -29.05 14.08
C SER A 141 -1.36 -27.72 14.60
N GLY A 142 -0.74 -27.05 15.57
CA GLY A 142 -1.24 -25.82 16.22
C GLY A 142 -2.49 -26.05 17.07
N LYS A 143 -3.59 -26.49 16.43
CA LYS A 143 -4.82 -26.93 17.08
C LYS A 143 -4.61 -28.33 17.65
N LYS A 144 -4.76 -28.46 18.98
CA LYS A 144 -4.74 -29.75 19.66
C LYS A 144 -6.05 -30.49 19.38
N LEU A 145 -5.94 -31.75 18.94
CA LEU A 145 -7.07 -32.66 18.90
C LEU A 145 -7.39 -33.09 20.33
N SER A 146 -8.65 -32.92 20.74
CA SER A 146 -9.15 -33.50 21.99
C SER A 146 -9.59 -34.93 21.70
N VAL A 147 -8.84 -35.90 22.21
CA VAL A 147 -9.28 -37.29 22.26
C VAL A 147 -9.81 -37.54 23.67
N VAL A 148 -11.05 -37.99 23.77
CA VAL A 148 -11.67 -38.42 25.02
C VAL A 148 -11.75 -39.93 24.98
N ASP A 149 -11.28 -40.59 26.04
CA ASP A 149 -11.49 -42.02 26.19
C ASP A 149 -13.00 -42.27 26.32
N LYS A 150 -13.55 -43.19 25.53
CA LYS A 150 -14.99 -43.50 25.61
C LYS A 150 -15.35 -44.32 26.86
N GLN A 151 -14.36 -44.91 27.52
CA GLN A 151 -14.55 -45.80 28.67
C GLN A 151 -14.40 -45.10 30.02
N THR A 152 -14.01 -43.82 30.04
CA THR A 152 -13.91 -42.99 31.26
C THR A 152 -14.58 -41.65 31.02
#